data_AF-A0A9D8TLS0-F1
#
_entry.id   AF-A0A9D8TLS0-F1
#
_cell.length_a   1.000
_cell.length_b   1.000
_cell.length_c   1.000
_cell.angle_alpha   90.00
_cell.angle_beta   90.00
_cell.angle_gamma   90.00
#
_symmetry.space_group_name_H-M   'P 1'
#
loop_
_entity.id
_entity.type
_entity.pdbx_description
1 polymer ?
#
loop_
_entity_poly.entity_id
_entity_poly.type
_entity_poly.pdbx_seq_one_letter_code
_entity_poly.pdbx_strand_id
1 'polypeptide(L)'
;MNAKNFKRYGAALIIATALGFGSDLCAQTQNDSMTNVQHRKRDMHRDDHRRDDHRRDNHRREHVKLFPLQDEKFAIITDKVKDASFKDCKLALIEVGCIDNYFVCRQVLSLLKLFTFDDDKLEVLKIMSPYILDKENYEMLSEHFTFDKNKKSAMDLLKK
;
A
#
# COMPACT_ATOMS: atom_id res chain seq x y z
N MET A 1 -7.59 -17.09 -3.68
CA MET A 1 -7.26 -15.85 -4.43
C MET A 1 -8.27 -15.66 -5.55
N ASN A 2 -8.88 -14.49 -5.66
CA ASN A 2 -10.07 -14.24 -6.49
C ASN A 2 -9.66 -13.78 -7.90
N ALA A 3 -10.24 -14.37 -8.95
CA ALA A 3 -9.82 -14.23 -10.35
C ALA A 3 -9.88 -12.80 -10.93
N LYS A 4 -10.53 -11.86 -10.23
CA LYS A 4 -10.56 -10.43 -10.58
C LYS A 4 -9.23 -9.71 -10.34
N ASN A 5 -8.37 -10.27 -9.49
CA ASN A 5 -7.04 -9.74 -9.24
C ASN A 5 -6.09 -10.02 -10.42
N PHE A 6 -6.22 -11.14 -11.13
CA PHE A 6 -5.22 -11.49 -12.14
C PHE A 6 -5.13 -10.51 -13.33
N LYS A 7 -6.23 -9.83 -13.70
CA LYS A 7 -6.21 -8.83 -14.78
C LYS A 7 -5.73 -7.45 -14.35
N ARG A 8 -5.89 -7.07 -13.07
CA ARG A 8 -5.44 -5.77 -12.55
C ARG A 8 -3.93 -5.73 -12.34
N TYR A 9 -3.35 -6.85 -11.90
CA TYR A 9 -1.92 -6.93 -11.60
C TYR A 9 -1.08 -7.03 -12.88
N GLY A 10 -1.64 -7.48 -14.01
CA GLY A 10 -0.93 -7.52 -15.30
C GLY A 10 -0.59 -6.13 -15.85
N ALA A 11 -1.52 -5.16 -15.78
CA ALA A 11 -1.26 -3.78 -16.19
C ALA A 11 -0.37 -3.03 -15.18
N ALA A 12 -0.57 -3.28 -13.88
CA ALA A 12 0.25 -2.72 -12.81
C ALA A 12 1.72 -3.14 -12.93
N LEU A 13 1.98 -4.41 -13.26
CA LEU A 13 3.34 -4.94 -13.43
C LEU A 13 4.07 -4.30 -14.62
N ILE A 14 3.38 -4.09 -15.76
CA ILE A 14 3.98 -3.45 -16.94
C ILE A 14 4.35 -1.98 -16.66
N ILE A 15 3.54 -1.26 -15.89
CA ILE A 15 3.79 0.15 -15.57
C ILE A 15 4.88 0.29 -14.49
N ALA A 16 4.93 -0.61 -13.51
CA ALA A 16 5.99 -0.65 -12.50
C ALA A 16 7.37 -0.93 -13.14
N THR A 17 7.44 -1.83 -14.12
CA THR A 17 8.68 -2.09 -14.89
C THR A 17 9.11 -0.87 -15.71
N ALA A 18 8.16 -0.08 -16.25
CA ALA A 18 8.46 1.15 -17.01
C ALA A 18 8.90 2.34 -16.14
N LEU A 19 8.84 2.22 -14.80
CA LEU A 19 9.22 3.27 -13.85
C LEU A 19 10.56 3.00 -13.13
N GLY A 20 11.27 1.90 -13.44
CA GLY A 20 12.60 1.63 -12.88
C GLY A 20 12.61 1.29 -11.39
N PHE A 21 11.48 0.85 -10.82
CA PHE A 21 11.45 0.32 -9.46
C PHE A 21 12.01 -1.12 -9.47
N GLY A 22 13.16 -1.30 -8.81
CA GLY A 22 13.92 -2.54 -8.77
C GLY A 22 13.09 -3.75 -8.35
N SER A 23 13.20 -4.80 -9.15
CA SER A 23 12.53 -6.08 -9.00
C SER A 23 13.24 -6.97 -7.99
N ASP A 24 12.92 -6.88 -6.71
CA ASP A 24 13.38 -7.87 -5.72
C ASP A 24 12.29 -8.19 -4.69
N LEU A 25 11.16 -8.75 -5.15
CA LEU A 25 10.30 -9.53 -4.25
C LEU A 25 9.45 -10.56 -5.01
N CYS A 26 10.10 -11.53 -5.63
CA CYS A 26 9.43 -12.76 -6.04
C CYS A 26 10.40 -13.94 -5.97
N ALA A 27 10.75 -14.33 -4.75
CA ALA A 27 11.23 -15.68 -4.48
C ALA A 27 10.43 -16.26 -3.32
N GLN A 28 9.85 -17.43 -3.58
CA GLN A 28 9.30 -18.41 -2.64
C GLN A 28 7.89 -18.15 -2.10
N THR A 29 6.89 -18.60 -2.86
CA THR A 29 5.71 -19.28 -2.27
C THR A 29 5.14 -20.30 -3.27
N GLN A 30 5.65 -21.53 -3.24
CA GLN A 30 5.13 -22.76 -3.84
C GLN A 30 5.85 -23.90 -3.08
N ASN A 31 5.27 -24.92 -2.44
CA ASN A 31 3.93 -25.51 -2.44
C ASN A 31 3.78 -26.32 -1.13
N ASP A 32 2.65 -26.19 -0.43
CA ASP A 32 2.19 -27.19 0.55
C ASP A 32 1.03 -27.98 -0.05
N SER A 33 1.19 -29.31 -0.14
CA SER A 33 0.19 -30.40 -0.30
C SER A 33 0.97 -31.63 -0.83
N MET A 34 1.14 -32.77 -0.16
CA MET A 34 0.18 -33.60 0.57
C MET A 34 0.90 -34.52 1.56
N THR A 35 0.17 -34.82 2.63
CA THR A 35 0.40 -35.83 3.66
C THR A 35 0.41 -37.26 3.08
N ASN A 36 1.26 -38.17 3.62
CA ASN A 36 0.79 -39.35 4.37
C ASN A 36 1.95 -40.19 4.97
N VAL A 37 1.97 -40.24 6.31
CA VAL A 37 2.28 -41.35 7.23
C VAL A 37 3.23 -42.47 6.74
N GLN A 38 4.41 -42.54 7.35
CA GLN A 38 4.93 -43.81 7.89
C GLN A 38 5.56 -43.64 9.28
N HIS A 39 4.90 -44.31 10.21
CA HIS A 39 5.13 -44.47 11.63
C HIS A 39 6.34 -45.37 11.90
N ARG A 40 7.39 -44.90 12.59
CA ARG A 40 8.27 -45.76 13.41
C ARG A 40 8.81 -44.99 14.62
N LYS A 41 8.25 -45.34 15.78
CA LYS A 41 8.65 -44.94 17.14
C LYS A 41 10.14 -45.19 17.37
N ARG A 42 10.84 -44.23 17.98
CA ARG A 42 12.05 -44.45 18.78
C ARG A 42 12.08 -43.45 19.94
N ASP A 43 11.75 -43.98 21.11
CA ASP A 43 12.49 -43.86 22.37
C ASP A 43 12.77 -42.46 22.91
N MET A 44 11.96 -42.12 23.92
CA MET A 44 12.21 -41.05 24.88
C MET A 44 13.49 -41.34 25.67
N HIS A 45 14.54 -40.56 25.42
CA HIS A 45 15.55 -40.28 26.43
C HIS A 45 15.45 -38.83 26.88
N ARG A 46 15.20 -38.75 28.19
CA ARG A 46 15.02 -37.58 29.04
C ARG A 46 16.38 -36.99 29.34
N ASP A 47 16.66 -35.78 28.85
CA ASP A 47 17.70 -34.92 29.42
C ASP A 47 17.11 -33.56 29.77
N ASP A 48 16.92 -33.41 31.09
CA ASP A 48 16.47 -32.22 31.80
C ASP A 48 17.63 -31.21 31.84
N HIS A 49 17.71 -30.36 30.81
CA HIS A 49 18.44 -29.11 30.88
C HIS A 49 17.47 -27.96 31.16
N ARG A 50 17.10 -27.81 32.43
CA ARG A 50 16.85 -26.49 33.01
C ARG A 50 18.01 -25.58 32.63
N ARG A 51 17.77 -24.54 31.82
CA ARG A 51 18.27 -23.17 32.05
C ARG A 51 17.90 -22.21 30.92
N ASP A 52 17.56 -21.02 31.37
CA ASP A 52 17.68 -19.74 30.69
C ASP A 52 16.55 -19.33 29.75
N ASP A 53 15.47 -18.93 30.43
CA ASP A 53 14.73 -17.68 30.20
C ASP A 53 15.66 -16.52 29.78
N HIS A 54 16.07 -16.52 28.51
CA HIS A 54 16.53 -15.33 27.81
C HIS A 54 15.32 -14.65 27.17
N ARG A 55 14.60 -13.91 28.02
CA ARG A 55 14.37 -12.48 27.82
C ARG A 55 14.56 -12.00 26.37
N ARG A 56 13.44 -11.74 25.71
CA ARG A 56 13.17 -10.40 25.19
C ARG A 56 14.18 -9.90 24.14
N ASP A 57 14.29 -10.59 23.01
CA ASP A 57 14.55 -9.90 21.74
C ASP A 57 13.22 -9.26 21.31
N ASN A 58 12.80 -8.08 21.79
CA ASN A 58 13.44 -6.77 21.59
C ASN A 58 14.45 -6.67 20.44
N HIS A 59 14.21 -7.41 19.35
CA HIS A 59 14.39 -6.85 18.01
C HIS A 59 13.41 -5.69 17.87
N ARG A 60 13.78 -4.57 18.50
CA ARG A 60 13.64 -3.21 18.01
C ARG A 60 13.06 -3.26 16.61
N ARG A 61 11.73 -3.14 16.50
CA ARG A 61 11.09 -2.80 15.22
C ARG A 61 11.88 -1.61 14.75
N GLU A 62 12.75 -1.85 13.77
CA GLU A 62 13.53 -0.80 13.16
C GLU A 62 12.48 0.21 12.74
N HIS A 63 12.51 1.38 13.37
CA HIS A 63 11.57 2.44 13.05
C HIS A 63 11.87 2.78 11.60
N VAL A 64 11.17 2.12 10.67
CA VAL A 64 11.21 2.43 9.25
C VAL A 64 10.72 3.86 9.20
N LYS A 65 11.66 4.79 9.06
CA LYS A 65 11.33 6.19 8.87
C LYS A 65 10.66 6.26 7.51
N LEU A 66 9.34 6.37 7.53
CA LEU A 66 8.56 6.61 6.34
C LEU A 66 8.85 8.04 5.90
N PHE A 67 9.40 8.20 4.71
CA PHE A 67 9.62 9.50 4.09
C PHE A 67 8.59 9.70 2.99
N PRO A 68 8.09 10.94 2.81
CA PRO A 68 7.23 11.23 1.69
C PRO A 68 8.00 11.05 0.37
N LEU A 69 7.26 10.71 -0.68
CA LEU A 69 7.78 10.56 -2.02
C LEU A 69 8.49 11.86 -2.44
N GLN A 70 9.70 11.72 -2.98
CA GLN A 70 10.46 12.86 -3.50
C GLN A 70 9.75 13.53 -4.68
N ASP A 71 9.90 14.85 -4.79
CA ASP A 71 9.18 15.68 -5.77
C ASP A 71 9.39 15.20 -7.23
N GLU A 72 10.59 14.75 -7.59
CA GLU A 72 10.89 14.23 -8.93
C GLU A 72 10.04 12.99 -9.27
N LYS A 73 9.95 12.03 -8.34
CA LYS A 73 9.14 10.82 -8.52
C LYS A 73 7.66 11.15 -8.50
N PHE A 74 7.25 12.08 -7.64
CA PHE A 74 5.88 12.55 -7.57
C PHE A 74 5.43 13.24 -8.88
N ALA A 75 6.31 14.03 -9.50
CA ALA A 75 6.05 14.67 -10.78
C ALA A 75 5.78 13.63 -11.88
N ILE A 76 6.62 12.59 -11.97
CA ILE A 76 6.43 11.50 -12.95
C ILE A 76 5.08 10.80 -12.79
N ILE A 77 4.67 10.48 -11.55
CA ILE A 77 3.36 9.85 -11.30
C ILE A 77 2.23 10.82 -11.70
N THR A 78 2.34 12.08 -11.29
CA THR A 78 1.31 13.09 -11.55
C THR A 78 1.12 13.33 -13.04
N ASP A 79 2.21 13.42 -13.81
CA ASP A 79 2.16 13.58 -15.27
C ASP A 79 1.50 12.39 -15.95
N LYS A 80 1.87 11.15 -15.56
CA LYS A 80 1.21 9.94 -16.08
C LYS A 80 -0.28 9.90 -15.78
N VAL A 81 -0.69 10.28 -14.56
CA VAL A 81 -2.11 10.33 -14.17
C VAL A 81 -2.84 11.43 -14.95
N LYS A 82 -2.18 12.55 -15.20
CA LYS A 82 -2.74 13.66 -15.99
C LYS A 82 -2.96 13.27 -17.45
N ASP A 83 -2.01 12.54 -18.05
CA ASP A 83 -2.04 12.12 -19.46
C ASP A 83 -3.02 10.97 -19.73
N ALA A 84 -3.39 10.20 -18.70
CA ALA A 84 -4.36 9.12 -18.84
C ALA A 84 -5.76 9.66 -19.16
N SER A 85 -6.38 9.16 -20.24
CA SER A 85 -7.67 9.67 -20.72
C SER A 85 -8.87 9.23 -19.88
N PHE A 86 -8.83 8.02 -19.31
CA PHE A 86 -9.96 7.43 -18.59
C PHE A 86 -9.71 7.38 -17.08
N LYS A 87 -10.78 7.62 -16.31
CA LYS A 87 -10.79 7.56 -14.84
C LYS A 87 -10.18 6.26 -14.29
N ASP A 88 -10.58 5.11 -14.81
CA ASP A 88 -10.08 3.82 -14.32
C ASP A 88 -8.57 3.66 -14.52
N CYS A 89 -8.04 4.19 -15.64
CA CYS A 89 -6.59 4.21 -15.88
C CYS A 89 -5.88 5.15 -14.89
N LYS A 90 -6.45 6.32 -14.60
CA LYS A 90 -5.93 7.25 -13.58
C LYS A 90 -5.86 6.60 -12.21
N LEU A 91 -6.94 5.93 -11.79
CA LEU A 91 -7.00 5.24 -10.48
C LEU A 91 -5.97 4.10 -10.41
N ALA A 92 -5.83 3.31 -11.47
CA ALA A 92 -4.82 2.26 -11.53
C ALA A 92 -3.39 2.81 -11.43
N LEU A 93 -3.09 3.94 -12.08
CA LEU A 93 -1.79 4.61 -11.97
C LEU A 93 -1.51 5.11 -10.56
N ILE A 94 -2.52 5.66 -9.87
CA ILE A 94 -2.39 6.10 -8.47
C ILE A 94 -2.15 4.90 -7.55
N GLU A 95 -2.91 3.81 -7.72
CA GLU A 95 -2.75 2.57 -6.95
C GLU A 95 -1.32 2.00 -7.09
N VAL A 96 -0.79 1.97 -8.32
CA VAL A 96 0.60 1.58 -8.58
C VAL A 96 1.59 2.57 -7.94
N GLY A 97 1.30 3.87 -8.04
CA GLY A 97 2.12 4.91 -7.45
C GLY A 97 2.22 4.82 -5.93
N CYS A 98 1.22 4.24 -5.26
CA CYS A 98 1.21 4.03 -3.81
C CYS A 98 2.04 2.83 -3.34
N ILE A 99 2.44 1.92 -4.23
CA ILE A 99 3.23 0.75 -3.84
C ILE A 99 4.58 1.23 -3.29
N ASP A 100 4.85 0.89 -2.03
CA ASP A 100 6.06 1.25 -1.26
C ASP A 100 6.35 2.76 -1.18
N ASN A 101 5.37 3.61 -1.49
CA ASN A 101 5.51 5.06 -1.45
C ASN A 101 4.49 5.66 -0.49
N TYR A 102 4.94 6.72 0.19
CA TYR A 102 4.12 7.48 1.11
C TYR A 102 4.00 8.92 0.65
N PHE A 103 2.92 9.59 1.03
CA PHE A 103 2.60 10.93 0.56
C PHE A 103 2.29 11.85 1.73
N VAL A 104 2.51 13.14 1.51
CA VAL A 104 1.92 14.18 2.37
C VAL A 104 0.59 14.66 1.77
N CYS A 105 -0.27 15.24 2.61
CA CYS A 105 -1.58 15.76 2.22
C CYS A 105 -1.46 16.73 1.04
N ARG A 106 -0.42 17.56 0.99
CA ARG A 106 -0.18 18.48 -0.15
C ARG A 106 0.00 17.75 -1.49
N GLN A 107 0.67 16.60 -1.49
CA GLN A 107 0.87 15.78 -2.70
C GLN A 107 -0.43 15.10 -3.11
N VAL A 108 -1.14 14.52 -2.14
CA VAL A 108 -2.48 13.93 -2.36
C VAL A 108 -3.43 14.96 -2.96
N LEU A 109 -3.38 16.19 -2.45
CA LEU A 109 -4.21 17.30 -2.93
C LEU A 109 -3.98 17.63 -4.40
N SER A 110 -2.73 17.60 -4.86
CA SER A 110 -2.39 17.79 -6.27
C SER A 110 -3.00 16.70 -7.15
N LEU A 111 -3.05 15.44 -6.69
CA LEU A 111 -3.71 14.35 -7.40
C LEU A 111 -5.23 14.51 -7.40
N LEU A 112 -5.85 14.92 -6.28
CA LEU A 112 -7.29 15.17 -6.21
C LEU A 112 -7.74 16.26 -7.19
N LYS A 113 -6.90 17.28 -7.43
CA LYS A 113 -7.17 18.36 -8.41
C LYS A 113 -7.23 17.88 -9.86
N LEU A 114 -6.73 16.68 -10.17
CA LEU A 114 -6.84 16.08 -11.50
C LEU A 114 -8.23 15.51 -11.79
N PHE A 115 -9.11 15.49 -10.78
CA PHE A 115 -10.48 15.01 -10.86
C PHE A 115 -11.46 16.15 -10.63
N THR A 116 -12.44 16.26 -11.50
CA THR A 116 -13.45 17.32 -11.44
C THR A 116 -14.51 17.04 -10.39
N PHE A 117 -14.98 15.78 -10.32
CA PHE A 117 -16.10 15.39 -9.46
C PHE A 117 -15.63 14.91 -8.09
N ASP A 118 -16.37 15.28 -7.05
CA ASP A 118 -16.05 14.88 -5.68
C ASP A 118 -16.13 13.37 -5.46
N ASP A 119 -17.03 12.66 -6.15
CA ASP A 119 -17.14 11.20 -6.05
C ASP A 119 -15.84 10.51 -6.51
N ASP A 120 -15.23 11.03 -7.59
CA ASP A 120 -13.95 10.52 -8.09
C ASP A 120 -12.80 10.85 -7.12
N LYS A 121 -12.81 12.06 -6.55
CA LYS A 121 -11.85 12.46 -5.51
C LYS A 121 -11.94 11.56 -4.28
N LEU A 122 -13.15 11.16 -3.86
CA LEU A 122 -13.35 10.24 -2.74
C LEU A 122 -12.78 8.84 -3.04
N GLU A 123 -12.88 8.37 -4.28
CA GLU A 123 -12.27 7.09 -4.69
C GLU A 123 -10.74 7.15 -4.64
N VAL A 124 -10.13 8.24 -5.12
CA VAL A 124 -8.69 8.47 -5.00
C VAL A 124 -8.27 8.49 -3.53
N LEU A 125 -8.97 9.27 -2.70
CA LEU A 125 -8.66 9.40 -1.28
C LEU A 125 -8.76 8.06 -0.54
N LYS A 126 -9.73 7.21 -0.92
CA LYS A 126 -9.88 5.87 -0.38
C LYS A 126 -8.71 4.95 -0.69
N ILE A 127 -8.08 5.10 -1.86
CA ILE A 127 -6.86 4.36 -2.23
C ILE A 127 -5.67 4.90 -1.46
N MET A 128 -5.56 6.23 -1.36
CA MET A 128 -4.37 6.89 -0.81
C MET A 128 -4.35 6.97 0.72
N SER A 129 -5.49 6.90 1.41
CA SER A 129 -5.58 7.12 2.86
C SER A 129 -4.58 6.31 3.72
N PRO A 130 -4.26 5.02 3.45
CA PRO A 130 -3.28 4.30 4.26
C PRO A 130 -1.82 4.74 4.02
N TYR A 131 -1.56 5.51 2.97
CA TYR A 131 -0.21 5.94 2.55
C TYR A 131 0.10 7.39 2.93
N ILE A 132 -0.80 8.09 3.65
CA ILE A 132 -0.61 9.49 4.05
C ILE A 132 0.12 9.57 5.39
N LEU A 133 1.17 10.39 5.46
CA LEU A 133 2.02 10.53 6.64
C LEU A 133 1.55 11.60 7.63
N ASP A 134 1.06 12.73 7.13
CA ASP A 134 0.78 13.95 7.89
C ASP A 134 -0.71 14.08 8.24
N LYS A 135 -1.16 13.22 9.17
CA LYS A 135 -2.56 13.13 9.61
C LYS A 135 -3.10 14.43 10.20
N GLU A 136 -2.23 15.27 10.73
CA GLU A 136 -2.54 16.61 11.23
C GLU A 136 -3.10 17.53 10.14
N ASN A 137 -2.82 17.26 8.86
CA ASN A 137 -3.24 18.08 7.73
C ASN A 137 -4.48 17.52 6.99
N TYR A 138 -5.16 16.52 7.54
CA TYR A 138 -6.35 15.94 6.91
C TYR A 138 -7.47 16.94 6.61
N GLU A 139 -7.60 18.00 7.42
CA GLU A 139 -8.56 19.06 7.18
C GLU A 139 -8.36 19.72 5.80
N MET A 140 -7.10 19.92 5.38
CA MET A 140 -6.75 20.47 4.06
C MET A 140 -7.32 19.62 2.90
N LEU A 141 -7.34 18.30 3.05
CA LEU A 141 -7.92 17.41 2.04
C LEU A 141 -9.45 17.54 2.01
N SER A 142 -10.08 17.66 3.18
CA SER A 142 -11.52 17.78 3.29
C SER A 142 -12.06 19.09 2.70
N GLU A 143 -11.34 20.20 2.84
CA GLU A 143 -11.74 21.52 2.31
C GLU A 143 -11.81 21.56 0.77
N HIS A 144 -11.15 20.62 0.09
CA HIS A 144 -11.16 20.50 -1.36
C HIS A 144 -12.40 19.80 -1.96
N PHE A 145 -13.30 19.33 -1.09
CA PHE A 145 -14.60 18.81 -1.49
C PHE A 145 -15.65 19.94 -1.44
N THR A 146 -16.53 19.97 -2.43
CA THR A 146 -17.57 20.99 -2.57
C THR A 146 -18.72 20.73 -1.60
N PHE A 147 -19.16 19.47 -1.48
CA PHE A 147 -20.34 19.12 -0.68
C PHE A 147 -19.97 18.71 0.74
N ASP A 148 -20.68 19.22 1.75
CA ASP A 148 -20.40 18.90 3.16
C ASP A 148 -20.54 17.40 3.48
N LYS A 149 -21.45 16.70 2.79
CA LYS A 149 -21.54 15.24 2.86
C LYS A 149 -20.22 14.57 2.44
N ASN A 150 -19.61 15.06 1.36
CA ASN A 150 -18.37 14.52 0.84
C ASN A 150 -17.17 14.90 1.71
N LYS A 151 -17.15 16.11 2.28
CA LYS A 151 -16.16 16.50 3.31
C LYS A 151 -16.18 15.55 4.49
N LYS A 152 -17.37 15.22 5.00
CA LYS A 152 -17.53 14.28 6.11
C LYS A 152 -17.06 12.88 5.72
N SER A 153 -17.47 12.37 4.55
CA SER A 153 -17.01 11.07 4.04
C SER A 153 -15.50 11.01 3.85
N ALA A 154 -14.86 12.09 3.36
CA ALA A 154 -13.42 12.18 3.25
C ALA A 154 -12.73 12.08 4.63
N MET A 155 -13.23 12.80 5.62
CA MET A 155 -12.69 12.75 6.98
C MET A 155 -12.89 11.37 7.63
N ASP A 156 -14.04 10.73 7.42
CA ASP A 156 -14.32 9.38 7.91
C ASP A 156 -13.37 8.34 7.28
N LEU A 157 -12.98 8.51 6.01
CA LEU A 157 -12.00 7.65 5.34
C LEU A 157 -10.58 7.84 5.87
N LEU A 158 -10.21 9.07 6.21
CA LEU A 158 -8.86 9.43 6.67
C LEU A 158 -8.60 9.06 8.13
N LYS A 159 -9.65 9.10 8.98
CA LYS A 159 -9.58 8.78 10.41
C LYS A 159 -9.73 7.30 10.74
N LYS A 160 -9.92 6.45 9.73
CA LYS A 160 -10.06 5.00 9.87
C LYS A 160 -8.72 4.31 10.10
#